data_AF-A0A947Y5A9-F1
#
_entry.id   AF-A0A947Y5A9-F1
#
_cell.length_a   1.000
_cell.length_b   1.000
_cell.length_c   1.000
_cell.angle_alpha   90.00
_cell.angle_beta   90.00
_cell.angle_gamma   90.00
#
_symmetry.space_group_name_H-M   'P 1'
#
loop_
_entity.id
_entity.type
_entity.pdbx_description
1 polymer ?
#
loop_
_entity_poly.entity_id
_entity_poly.type
_entity_poly.pdbx_seq_one_letter_code
_entity_poly.pdbx_strand_id
1 'polypeptide(L)'
;MKLKKTAYIVLITFGLLLGSTFFATAADYILVVNKENPVDSLTHQEVKDIFLGKKTKWGNELPITLVMNTNEEIHERFTRIMLQKSPVQLSVYWKKIL
;
A
#
# COMPACT_ATOMS: atom_id res chain seq x y z
N MET A 1 -7.12 -53.51 10.18
CA MET A 1 -7.11 -52.31 11.05
C MET A 1 -5.94 -51.34 10.77
N LYS A 2 -5.53 -51.13 9.50
CA LYS A 2 -4.44 -50.18 9.13
C LYS A 2 -4.89 -48.98 8.31
N LEU A 3 -6.04 -49.09 7.63
CA LEU A 3 -6.58 -48.07 6.72
C LEU A 3 -7.06 -46.78 7.44
N LYS A 4 -7.51 -46.91 8.70
CA LYS A 4 -7.98 -45.75 9.49
C LYS A 4 -6.83 -44.82 9.92
N LYS A 5 -5.63 -45.34 10.14
CA LYS A 5 -4.46 -44.56 10.58
C LYS A 5 -3.86 -43.75 9.42
N THR A 6 -3.75 -44.34 8.23
CA THR A 6 -3.31 -43.62 7.03
C THR A 6 -4.33 -42.56 6.60
N ALA A 7 -5.63 -42.82 6.72
CA ALA A 7 -6.66 -41.82 6.46
C ALA A 7 -6.56 -40.61 7.41
N TYR A 8 -6.33 -40.84 8.71
CA TYR A 8 -6.13 -39.76 9.68
C TYR A 8 -4.87 -38.93 9.39
N ILE A 9 -3.77 -39.58 9.00
CA ILE A 9 -2.52 -38.88 8.66
C ILE A 9 -2.74 -37.97 7.44
N VAL A 10 -3.44 -38.46 6.40
CA VAL A 10 -3.77 -37.67 5.21
C VAL A 10 -4.71 -36.51 5.53
N LEU A 11 -5.67 -36.70 6.43
CA LEU A 11 -6.60 -35.65 6.87
C LEU A 11 -5.88 -34.54 7.66
N ILE A 12 -4.89 -34.90 8.48
CA ILE A 12 -4.10 -33.94 9.25
C ILE A 12 -3.14 -33.15 8.33
N THR A 13 -2.47 -33.80 7.37
CA THR A 13 -1.63 -33.07 6.40
C THR A 13 -2.44 -32.18 5.47
N PHE A 14 -3.64 -32.59 5.07
CA PHE A 14 -4.52 -31.74 4.27
C PHE A 14 -5.03 -30.51 5.06
N GLY A 15 -5.35 -30.69 6.35
CA GLY A 15 -5.70 -29.59 7.24
C GLY A 15 -4.56 -28.60 7.49
N LEU A 16 -3.31 -29.09 7.58
CA LEU A 16 -2.14 -28.24 7.80
C LEU A 16 -1.78 -27.39 6.56
N LEU A 17 -2.04 -27.91 5.35
CA LEU A 17 -1.79 -27.20 4.09
C LEU A 17 -2.77 -26.03 3.86
N LEU A 18 -3.95 -26.08 4.47
CA LEU A 18 -4.98 -25.04 4.34
C LEU A 18 -4.77 -23.86 5.31
N GLY A 19 -3.89 -23.99 6.31
CA GLY A 19 -3.66 -22.97 7.34
C GLY A 19 -2.64 -21.88 6.99
N SER A 20 -1.95 -21.97 5.86
CA SER A 20 -0.74 -21.16 5.58
C SER A 20 -0.94 -19.92 4.69
N THR A 21 -2.17 -19.44 4.46
CA THR A 21 -2.42 -18.31 3.54
C THR A 21 -2.60 -16.96 4.22
N PHE A 22 -1.88 -16.67 5.30
CA PHE A 22 -1.77 -15.32 5.82
C PHE A 22 -0.33 -14.83 5.68
N PHE A 23 0.07 -14.54 4.44
CA PHE A 23 1.26 -13.74 4.20
C PHE A 23 0.95 -12.30 4.60
N ALA A 24 1.38 -11.93 5.80
CA ALA A 24 1.42 -10.52 6.19
C ALA A 24 2.47 -9.83 5.29
N THR A 25 2.00 -9.07 4.30
CA THR A 25 2.89 -8.23 3.50
C THR A 25 3.35 -7.07 4.37
N ALA A 26 4.63 -7.03 4.73
CA ALA A 26 5.22 -5.84 5.33
C ALA A 26 5.06 -4.69 4.33
N ALA A 27 4.39 -3.61 4.73
CA ALA A 27 4.26 -2.45 3.88
C ALA A 27 5.62 -1.73 3.79
N ASP A 28 6.15 -1.57 2.57
CA ASP A 28 7.44 -0.90 2.33
C ASP A 28 7.43 0.59 2.74
N TYR A 29 6.24 1.17 2.95
CA TYR A 29 6.04 2.57 3.34
C TYR A 29 4.85 2.73 4.29
N ILE A 30 4.99 3.65 5.23
CA ILE A 30 3.90 4.09 6.11
C ILE A 30 3.48 5.48 5.66
N LEU A 31 2.19 5.65 5.37
CA LEU A 31 1.58 6.96 5.10
C LEU A 31 0.93 7.47 6.38
N VAL A 32 1.25 8.70 6.74
CA VAL A 32 0.65 9.39 7.88
C VAL A 32 -0.45 10.30 7.36
N VAL A 33 -1.65 10.13 7.89
CA VAL A 33 -2.84 10.94 7.57
C VAL A 33 -3.41 11.57 8.84
N ASN A 34 -4.34 12.50 8.68
CA ASN A 34 -5.11 13.01 9.81
C ASN A 34 -5.87 11.87 10.49
N LYS A 35 -5.99 11.90 11.83
CA LYS A 35 -6.70 10.87 12.61
C LYS A 35 -8.18 10.72 12.21
N GLU A 36 -8.81 11.80 11.77
CA GLU A 36 -10.22 11.83 11.32
C GLU A 36 -10.36 11.57 9.81
N ASN A 37 -9.34 10.98 9.17
CA ASN A 37 -9.40 10.63 7.76
C ASN A 37 -10.49 9.57 7.51
N PRO A 38 -11.37 9.73 6.52
CA PRO A 38 -12.49 8.82 6.26
C PRO A 38 -12.09 7.47 5.64
N VAL A 39 -10.78 7.23 5.45
CA VAL A 39 -10.25 6.04 4.78
C VAL A 39 -9.16 5.42 5.66
N ASP A 40 -9.31 4.13 5.96
CA ASP A 40 -8.38 3.35 6.80
C ASP A 40 -7.23 2.70 6.02
N SER A 41 -7.39 2.49 4.71
CA SER A 41 -6.40 1.83 3.86
C SER A 41 -6.40 2.37 2.45
N LEU A 42 -5.23 2.42 1.82
CA LEU A 42 -5.06 2.82 0.42
C LEU A 42 -4.30 1.76 -0.35
N THR A 43 -4.74 1.49 -1.58
CA THR A 43 -3.95 0.68 -2.52
C THR A 43 -2.75 1.46 -3.03
N HIS A 44 -1.71 0.77 -3.50
CA HIS A 44 -0.54 1.40 -4.12
C HIS A 44 -0.91 2.36 -5.26
N GLN A 45 -1.89 1.97 -6.08
CA GLN A 45 -2.36 2.78 -7.19
C GLN A 45 -3.06 4.06 -6.71
N GLU A 46 -3.90 3.97 -5.67
CA GLU A 46 -4.55 5.16 -5.11
C GLU A 46 -3.55 6.14 -4.51
N VAL A 47 -2.51 5.65 -3.84
CA VAL A 47 -1.43 6.50 -3.34
C VAL A 47 -0.77 7.24 -4.51
N LYS A 48 -0.41 6.51 -5.58
CA LYS A 48 0.19 7.13 -6.76
C LYS A 48 -0.72 8.19 -7.39
N ASP A 49 -2.00 7.91 -7.50
CA ASP A 49 -2.97 8.85 -8.08
C ASP A 49 -3.19 10.08 -7.20
N ILE A 50 -3.15 9.94 -5.88
CA ILE A 50 -3.19 11.06 -4.93
C ILE A 50 -1.96 11.96 -5.10
N PHE A 51 -0.75 11.39 -5.04
CA PHE A 51 0.50 12.16 -5.10
C PHE A 51 0.80 12.75 -6.49
N LEU A 52 0.13 12.27 -7.54
CA LEU A 52 0.15 12.85 -8.89
C LEU A 52 -1.04 13.80 -9.15
N GLY A 53 -1.87 14.08 -8.15
CA GLY A 53 -3.01 15.01 -8.29
C GLY A 53 -4.14 14.50 -9.18
N LYS A 54 -4.18 13.20 -9.49
CA LYS A 54 -5.29 12.57 -10.24
C LYS A 54 -6.50 12.29 -9.33
N LYS A 55 -6.24 12.01 -8.05
CA LYS A 55 -7.26 11.88 -7.00
C LYS A 55 -7.07 13.01 -5.99
N THR A 56 -7.98 13.97 -6.00
CA THR A 56 -7.90 15.19 -5.17
C THR A 56 -8.93 15.25 -4.06
N LYS A 57 -9.82 14.25 -4.00
CA LYS A 57 -10.85 14.11 -2.97
C LYS A 57 -10.83 12.71 -2.37
N TRP A 58 -11.15 12.64 -1.08
CA TRP A 58 -11.47 11.41 -0.38
C TRP A 58 -12.85 10.89 -0.82
N GLY A 59 -13.19 9.65 -0.44
CA GLY A 59 -14.47 9.03 -0.84
C GLY A 59 -15.73 9.78 -0.38
N ASN A 60 -15.61 10.67 0.60
CA ASN A 60 -16.66 11.54 1.12
C ASN A 60 -16.60 12.98 0.57
N GLU A 61 -15.94 13.17 -0.57
CA GLU A 61 -15.74 14.47 -1.25
C GLU A 61 -14.86 15.50 -0.53
N LEU A 62 -14.32 15.18 0.66
CA LEU A 62 -13.38 16.07 1.34
C LEU A 62 -12.08 16.21 0.52
N PRO A 63 -11.52 17.43 0.40
CA PRO A 63 -10.30 17.65 -0.37
C PRO A 63 -9.08 16.99 0.27
N ILE A 64 -8.13 16.57 -0.56
CA ILE A 64 -6.85 16.01 -0.15
C ILE A 64 -5.78 17.10 -0.19
N THR A 65 -5.15 17.36 0.95
CA THR A 65 -3.96 18.21 1.04
C THR A 65 -2.71 17.35 1.12
N LEU A 66 -1.84 17.45 0.11
CA LEU A 66 -0.58 16.72 0.04
C LEU A 66 0.49 17.39 0.91
N VAL A 67 1.19 16.58 1.70
CA VAL A 67 2.40 17.00 2.43
C VAL A 67 3.51 16.03 2.07
N MET A 68 4.62 16.56 1.55
CA MET A 68 5.82 15.76 1.32
C MET A 68 6.70 15.79 2.58
N ASN A 69 7.31 14.64 2.90
CA ASN A 69 8.29 14.57 3.98
C ASN A 69 9.48 15.49 3.67
N THR A 70 9.98 16.21 4.67
CA THR A 70 11.13 17.12 4.56
C THR A 70 12.47 16.39 4.58
N ASN A 71 12.50 15.13 5.03
CA ASN A 71 13.69 14.29 4.94
C ASN A 71 13.95 13.92 3.47
N GLU A 72 15.09 14.34 2.94
CA GLU A 72 15.46 14.16 1.54
C GLU A 72 15.57 12.68 1.13
N GLU A 73 16.12 11.83 1.98
CA GLU A 73 16.27 10.40 1.70
C GLU A 73 14.92 9.70 1.60
N ILE A 74 14.01 9.97 2.55
CA ILE A 74 12.65 9.44 2.54
C ILE A 74 11.90 9.94 1.31
N HIS A 75 12.03 11.23 1.00
CA HIS A 75 11.39 11.84 -0.15
C HIS A 75 11.90 11.24 -1.47
N GLU A 76 13.21 11.13 -1.67
CA GLU A 76 13.84 10.53 -2.85
C GLU A 76 13.39 9.07 -3.01
N ARG A 77 13.45 8.28 -1.92
CA ARG A 77 13.08 6.87 -1.95
C ARG A 77 11.59 6.67 -2.25
N PHE A 78 10.71 7.46 -1.61
CA PHE A 78 9.28 7.40 -1.84
C PHE A 78 8.92 7.76 -3.29
N THR A 79 9.43 8.89 -3.78
CA THR A 79 9.11 9.35 -5.15
C THR A 79 9.58 8.37 -6.21
N ARG A 80 10.80 7.81 -6.07
CA ARG A 80 11.30 6.81 -7.01
C ARG A 80 10.53 5.51 -6.98
N ILE A 81 10.20 4.99 -5.80
CA ILE A 81 9.58 3.66 -5.69
C ILE A 81 8.06 3.74 -5.90
N MET A 82 7.37 4.68 -5.26
CA MET A 82 5.91 4.80 -5.34
C MET A 82 5.45 5.50 -6.62
N LEU A 83 6.15 6.55 -7.04
CA LEU A 83 5.71 7.38 -8.18
C LEU A 83 6.45 7.03 -9.48
N GLN A 84 7.53 6.26 -9.40
CA GLN A 84 8.43 5.96 -10.53
C GLN A 84 8.97 7.25 -11.17
N LYS A 85 9.23 8.28 -10.34
CA LYS A 85 9.75 9.59 -10.74
C LYS A 85 10.82 10.06 -9.75
N SER A 86 11.84 10.76 -10.22
CA SER A 86 12.73 11.50 -9.32
C SER A 86 12.01 12.72 -8.72
N PRO A 87 12.49 13.28 -7.59
CA PRO A 87 11.93 14.51 -7.02
C PRO A 87 11.88 15.68 -8.02
N VAL A 88 12.92 15.80 -8.85
CA VAL A 88 12.98 16.82 -9.91
C VAL A 88 11.88 16.60 -10.95
N GLN A 89 11.69 15.35 -11.41
CA GLN A 89 10.61 15.01 -12.35
C GLN A 89 9.23 15.25 -11.75
N LEU A 90 9.05 14.98 -10.46
CA LEU A 90 7.80 15.27 -9.75
C LEU A 90 7.55 16.79 -9.68
N SER A 91 8.57 17.59 -9.36
CA SER A 91 8.45 19.06 -9.36
C SER A 91 8.08 19.60 -10.73
N VAL A 92 8.74 19.13 -11.80
CA VAL A 92 8.41 19.50 -13.18
C VAL A 92 7.00 19.07 -13.56
N TYR A 93 6.57 17.89 -13.12
CA TYR A 93 5.20 17.41 -13.33
C TYR A 93 4.17 18.37 -12.71
N TRP A 94 4.35 18.74 -11.44
CA TRP A 94 3.45 19.67 -10.75
C TRP A 94 3.43 21.06 -11.39
N LYS A 95 4.57 21.56 -11.87
CA LYS A 95 4.64 22.82 -12.63
C LYS A 95 3.91 22.80 -13.98
N LYS A 96 3.64 21.63 -14.55
CA LYS A 96 2.92 21.51 -15.82
C LYS A 96 1.41 21.40 -15.66
N ILE A 97 0.94 20.95 -14.49
CA ILE A 97 -0.49 20.75 -14.22
C ILE A 97 -1.12 21.93 -13.47
N LEU A 98 -0.29 22.82 -12.90
CA LEU A 98 -0.67 24.13 -12.37
C LEU A 98 -0.70 25.17 -13.50
#